data_AF-A0A8K0DJT5-F1
#
_entry.id   AF-A0A8K0DJT5-F1
#
_cell.length_a   1.000
_cell.length_b   1.000
_cell.length_c   1.000
_cell.angle_alpha   90.00
_cell.angle_beta   90.00
_cell.angle_gamma   90.00
#
_symmetry.space_group_name_H-M   'P 1'
#
loop_
_entity.id
_entity.type
_entity.pdbx_description
1 polymer ?
#
loop_
_entity_poly.entity_id
_entity_poly.type
_entity_poly.pdbx_seq_one_letter_code
_entity_poly.pdbx_strand_id
1 'polypeptide(L)'
;MYNKVKLRFTINYIFVFIPSIFNILFASPQSVYCMYQFVNSSNIQLKPDEEACISELKLNKTEIKNINTRDIFPENNSHFNAFINCYWKRMGWQNSKGEINYIGLKIFMQDEVVRDVETDNTAALSLLKQMMVGSIEECERFPPVYDINNDSHGKIVVKVQNCIIKNFHEVMKEYVYLLTNIL
;
A
#
# COMPACT_ATOMS: atom_id res chain seq x y z
N MET A 1 -20.91 12.62 18.71
CA MET A 1 -19.70 13.18 19.34
C MET A 1 -18.49 12.42 18.80
N TYR A 2 -17.75 12.99 17.85
CA TYR A 2 -16.55 12.37 17.29
C TYR A 2 -15.34 12.73 18.14
N ASN A 3 -14.80 11.76 18.87
CA ASN A 3 -13.51 11.89 19.52
C ASN A 3 -12.42 11.89 18.45
N LYS A 4 -11.84 13.06 18.16
CA LYS A 4 -10.57 13.18 17.43
C LYS A 4 -9.47 12.56 18.30
N VAL A 5 -9.18 11.28 18.07
CA VAL A 5 -7.97 10.64 18.60
C VAL A 5 -6.79 11.25 17.86
N LYS A 6 -6.11 12.18 18.52
CA LYS A 6 -4.84 12.75 18.08
C LYS A 6 -3.81 11.61 18.17
N LEU A 7 -3.46 10.98 17.03
CA LEU A 7 -2.32 10.07 16.98
C LEU A 7 -1.07 10.86 17.37
N ARG A 8 -0.69 10.75 18.65
CA ARG A 8 0.62 11.20 19.10
C ARG A 8 1.62 10.11 18.71
N PHE A 9 2.22 10.24 17.53
CA PHE A 9 3.52 9.64 17.31
C PHE A 9 4.47 10.30 18.31
N THR A 10 4.81 9.56 19.36
CA THR A 10 5.82 10.01 20.31
C THR A 10 7.15 9.70 19.65
N ILE A 11 7.66 10.64 18.85
CA ILE A 11 8.98 10.57 18.22
C ILE A 11 10.02 10.71 19.35
N ASN A 12 10.28 9.60 20.05
CA ASN A 12 11.35 9.47 21.03
C ASN A 12 12.60 8.88 20.35
N TYR A 13 12.98 9.40 19.18
CA TYR A 13 14.30 9.19 18.62
C TYR A 13 14.96 10.53 18.35
N ILE A 14 15.77 10.89 19.34
CA ILE A 14 16.63 12.04 19.46
C ILE A 14 17.61 12.09 18.27
N PHE A 15 17.63 13.23 17.59
CA PHE A 15 18.79 13.97 17.09
C PHE A 15 20.17 13.33 17.37
N VAL A 16 20.60 12.37 16.56
CA VAL A 16 22.03 12.14 16.27
C VAL A 16 22.09 11.49 14.88
N PHE A 17 22.44 12.27 13.85
CA PHE A 17 23.09 11.89 12.57
C PHE A 17 22.76 12.92 11.47
N ILE A 18 23.50 14.03 11.49
CA ILE A 18 23.64 14.97 10.35
C ILE A 18 25.14 15.09 10.13
N PRO A 19 25.70 14.52 9.04
CA PRO A 19 25.80 15.30 7.80
C PRO A 19 25.55 14.53 6.48
N SER A 20 25.31 13.21 6.47
CA SER A 20 25.12 12.45 5.22
C SER A 20 23.71 12.53 4.62
N ILE A 21 22.72 13.04 5.37
CA ILE A 21 21.34 13.26 4.88
C ILE A 21 21.23 14.53 4.02
N PHE A 22 22.20 15.46 4.10
CA PHE A 22 22.17 16.70 3.33
C PHE A 22 22.25 16.50 1.81
N ASN A 23 22.78 15.37 1.33
CA ASN A 23 22.78 15.03 -0.09
C ASN A 23 21.52 14.25 -0.54
N ILE A 24 20.69 13.76 0.39
CA ILE A 24 19.38 13.15 0.09
C ILE A 24 18.28 14.24 -0.01
N LEU A 25 18.52 15.42 0.59
CA LEU A 25 17.62 16.58 0.59
C LEU A 25 17.53 17.33 -0.75
N PHE A 26 18.33 16.95 -1.76
CA PHE A 26 18.21 17.47 -3.14
C PHE A 26 17.48 16.49 -4.07
N ALA A 27 16.62 15.65 -3.52
CA ALA A 27 15.54 15.07 -4.29
C ALA A 27 14.61 16.23 -4.70
N SER A 28 14.90 16.86 -5.84
CA SER A 28 14.13 17.97 -6.41
C SER A 28 12.61 17.68 -6.37
N PRO A 29 11.73 18.69 -6.39
CA PRO A 29 10.28 18.46 -6.54
C PRO A 29 9.92 17.48 -7.66
N GLN A 30 10.79 17.36 -8.68
CA GLN A 30 10.73 16.37 -9.75
C GLN A 30 10.91 14.90 -9.32
N SER A 31 11.69 14.57 -8.28
CA SER A 31 11.83 13.18 -7.82
C SER A 31 10.64 12.70 -6.98
N VAL A 32 9.98 13.60 -6.24
CA VAL A 32 8.68 13.31 -5.60
C VAL A 32 7.62 13.13 -6.69
N TYR A 33 7.68 13.94 -7.75
CA TYR A 33 6.84 13.78 -8.95
C TYR A 33 7.13 12.48 -9.72
N CYS A 34 8.38 12.01 -9.75
CA CYS A 34 8.75 10.73 -10.36
C CYS A 34 8.22 9.52 -9.58
N MET A 35 8.15 9.58 -8.24
CA MET A 35 7.46 8.55 -7.45
C MET A 35 5.96 8.47 -7.83
N TYR A 36 5.33 9.62 -8.06
CA TYR A 36 3.93 9.68 -8.50
C TYR A 36 3.74 9.21 -9.97
N GLN A 37 4.71 9.45 -10.84
CA GLN A 37 4.66 9.03 -12.26
C GLN A 37 4.97 7.55 -12.51
N PHE A 38 5.60 6.85 -11.57
CA PHE A 38 5.80 5.39 -11.67
C PHE A 38 4.46 4.63 -11.74
N VAL A 39 3.38 5.23 -11.23
CA VAL A 39 2.01 4.67 -11.24
C VAL A 39 1.34 4.77 -12.63
N ASN A 40 1.88 5.57 -13.56
CA ASN A 40 1.25 5.86 -14.86
C ASN A 40 1.87 5.11 -16.06
N SER A 41 2.67 4.07 -15.81
CA SER A 41 3.19 3.19 -16.87
C SER A 41 2.05 2.39 -17.50
N SER A 42 1.67 2.75 -18.73
CA SER A 42 0.65 2.08 -19.56
C SER A 42 0.99 0.64 -19.96
N ASN A 43 2.07 0.06 -19.42
CA ASN A 43 2.45 -1.33 -19.57
C ASN A 43 2.65 -2.01 -18.20
N ILE A 44 1.65 -1.93 -17.30
CA ILE A 44 1.64 -2.81 -16.13
C ILE A 44 1.55 -4.26 -16.64
N GLN A 45 2.69 -4.95 -16.58
CA GLN A 45 2.78 -6.39 -16.77
C GLN A 45 2.21 -7.04 -15.51
N LEU A 46 1.23 -7.92 -15.70
CA LEU A 46 0.67 -8.66 -14.58
C LEU A 46 1.71 -9.67 -14.08
N LYS A 47 1.77 -9.84 -12.76
CA LYS A 47 2.58 -10.91 -12.16
C LYS A 47 1.97 -12.27 -12.54
N PRO A 48 2.76 -13.36 -12.59
CA PRO A 48 2.26 -14.69 -12.97
C PRO A 48 1.03 -15.15 -12.18
N ASP A 49 0.97 -14.86 -10.87
CA ASP A 49 -0.18 -15.19 -10.02
C ASP A 49 -1.45 -14.38 -10.35
N GLU A 50 -1.29 -13.13 -10.79
CA GLU A 50 -2.41 -12.32 -11.27
C GLU A 50 -2.95 -12.87 -12.59
N GLU A 51 -2.07 -13.25 -13.52
CA GLU A 51 -2.47 -13.88 -14.79
C GLU A 51 -3.18 -15.21 -14.56
N ALA A 52 -2.69 -16.03 -13.63
CA ALA A 52 -3.33 -17.28 -13.24
C ALA A 52 -4.75 -17.06 -12.72
N CYS A 53 -4.96 -16.06 -11.84
CA CYS A 53 -6.30 -15.74 -11.33
C CYS A 53 -7.26 -15.23 -12.40
N ILE A 54 -6.79 -14.39 -13.33
CA ILE A 54 -7.63 -13.91 -14.44
C ILE A 54 -8.04 -15.09 -15.33
N SER A 55 -7.12 -16.01 -15.61
CA SER A 55 -7.39 -17.19 -16.43
C SER A 55 -8.38 -18.16 -15.74
N GLU A 56 -8.12 -18.50 -14.47
CA GLU A 56 -8.95 -19.43 -13.68
C GLU A 56 -10.40 -18.93 -13.55
N LEU A 57 -10.57 -17.64 -13.29
CA LEU A 57 -11.87 -17.01 -13.11
C LEU A 57 -12.51 -16.54 -14.43
N LYS A 58 -11.83 -16.74 -15.57
CA LYS A 58 -12.27 -16.30 -16.90
C LYS A 58 -12.64 -14.81 -16.96
N LEU A 59 -11.85 -13.97 -16.32
CA LEU A 59 -12.09 -12.52 -16.22
C LEU A 59 -11.54 -11.76 -17.42
N ASN A 60 -12.07 -10.56 -17.67
CA ASN A 60 -11.55 -9.69 -18.70
C ASN A 60 -10.20 -9.06 -18.26
N LYS A 61 -9.10 -9.45 -18.90
CA LYS A 61 -7.75 -8.97 -18.58
C LYS A 61 -7.63 -7.44 -18.62
N THR A 62 -8.25 -6.79 -19.61
CA THR A 62 -8.19 -5.34 -19.78
C THR A 62 -8.97 -4.63 -18.68
N GLU A 63 -10.15 -5.14 -18.31
CA GLU A 63 -10.94 -4.63 -17.18
C GLU A 63 -10.12 -4.66 -15.89
N ILE A 64 -9.54 -5.82 -15.55
CA ILE A 64 -8.76 -6.00 -14.32
C ILE A 64 -7.54 -5.09 -14.30
N LYS A 65 -6.78 -5.00 -15.40
CA LYS A 65 -5.64 -4.07 -15.51
C LYS A 65 -6.04 -2.62 -15.26
N ASN A 66 -7.13 -2.16 -15.88
CA ASN A 66 -7.61 -0.78 -15.73
C ASN A 66 -8.12 -0.46 -14.32
N ILE A 67 -8.51 -1.46 -13.54
CA ILE A 67 -8.88 -1.29 -12.13
C ILE A 67 -7.63 -1.32 -11.26
N ASN A 68 -6.68 -2.20 -11.54
CA ASN A 68 -5.45 -2.38 -10.75
C ASN A 68 -4.49 -1.19 -10.82
N THR A 69 -4.68 -0.28 -11.78
CA THR A 69 -3.92 0.98 -11.91
C THR A 69 -4.51 2.14 -11.12
N ARG A 70 -5.61 1.93 -10.37
CA ARG A 70 -6.31 3.01 -9.66
C ARG A 70 -5.75 3.20 -8.26
N ASP A 71 -5.73 4.45 -7.80
CA ASP A 71 -5.38 4.80 -6.42
C ASP A 71 -6.37 4.24 -5.39
N ILE A 72 -7.64 4.10 -5.76
CA ILE A 72 -8.68 3.51 -4.90
C ILE A 72 -9.48 2.50 -5.72
N PHE A 73 -9.65 1.32 -5.15
CA PHE A 73 -10.29 0.20 -5.80
C PHE A 73 -11.81 0.22 -5.60
N PRO A 74 -12.59 -0.21 -6.60
CA PRO A 74 -14.06 -0.21 -6.54
C PRO A 74 -14.59 -1.37 -5.68
N GLU A 75 -15.07 -1.07 -4.47
CA GLU A 75 -15.58 -2.08 -3.51
C GLU A 75 -16.77 -2.92 -4.02
N ASN A 76 -17.53 -2.40 -4.97
CA ASN A 76 -18.74 -3.06 -5.49
C ASN A 76 -18.53 -3.74 -6.85
N ASN A 77 -17.31 -3.78 -7.39
CA ASN A 77 -17.04 -4.52 -8.62
C ASN A 77 -16.82 -6.01 -8.29
N SER A 78 -17.79 -6.86 -8.66
CA SER A 78 -17.76 -8.29 -8.37
C SER A 78 -16.62 -9.03 -9.08
N HIS A 79 -16.26 -8.66 -10.31
CA HIS A 79 -15.15 -9.26 -11.05
C HIS A 79 -13.81 -8.98 -10.36
N PHE A 80 -13.58 -7.73 -9.95
CA PHE A 80 -12.38 -7.34 -9.24
C PHE A 80 -12.32 -7.95 -7.85
N ASN A 81 -13.44 -8.02 -7.13
CA ASN A 81 -13.52 -8.71 -5.85
C ASN A 81 -13.16 -10.20 -6.00
N ALA A 82 -13.63 -10.88 -7.05
CA ALA A 82 -13.27 -12.28 -7.32
C ALA A 82 -11.76 -12.42 -7.63
N PHE A 83 -11.25 -11.54 -8.50
CA PHE A 83 -9.82 -11.49 -8.85
C PHE A 83 -8.94 -11.32 -7.61
N ILE A 84 -9.20 -10.31 -6.78
CA ILE A 84 -8.32 -9.97 -5.66
C ILE A 84 -8.37 -11.02 -4.56
N ASN A 85 -9.53 -11.65 -4.32
CA ASN A 85 -9.68 -12.79 -3.43
C ASN A 85 -8.80 -13.97 -3.88
N CYS A 86 -8.82 -14.31 -5.18
CA CYS A 86 -7.96 -15.35 -5.73
C CYS A 86 -6.48 -15.00 -5.52
N TYR A 87 -6.09 -13.79 -5.88
CA TYR A 87 -4.70 -13.35 -5.79
C TYR A 87 -4.19 -13.35 -4.34
N TRP A 88 -4.94 -12.75 -3.40
CA TRP A 88 -4.55 -12.70 -2.00
C TRP A 88 -4.48 -14.07 -1.33
N LYS A 89 -5.32 -15.02 -1.74
CA LYS A 89 -5.22 -16.41 -1.30
C LYS A 89 -3.95 -17.08 -1.81
N ARG A 90 -3.59 -16.89 -3.08
CA ARG A 90 -2.35 -17.43 -3.66
C ARG A 90 -1.11 -16.88 -2.97
N MET A 91 -1.12 -15.58 -2.64
CA MET A 91 -0.04 -14.93 -1.92
C MET A 91 0.01 -15.27 -0.42
N GLY A 92 -0.98 -16.00 0.12
CA GLY A 92 -1.06 -16.32 1.54
C GLY A 92 -1.40 -15.13 2.45
N TRP A 93 -1.92 -14.03 1.89
CA TRP A 93 -2.36 -12.84 2.64
C TRP A 93 -3.81 -12.91 3.09
N GLN A 94 -4.59 -13.85 2.53
CA GLN A 94 -5.92 -14.16 2.99
C GLN A 94 -6.11 -15.68 3.05
N ASN A 95 -6.71 -16.19 4.11
CA ASN A 95 -6.97 -17.62 4.24
C ASN A 95 -8.32 -18.04 3.63
N SER A 96 -8.66 -19.33 3.72
CA SER A 96 -9.92 -19.86 3.17
C SER A 96 -11.18 -19.27 3.81
N LYS A 97 -11.09 -18.84 5.08
CA LYS A 97 -12.17 -18.21 5.84
C LYS A 97 -12.32 -16.70 5.60
N GLY A 98 -11.46 -16.13 4.76
CA GLY A 98 -11.47 -14.70 4.47
C GLY A 98 -10.70 -13.84 5.47
N GLU A 99 -10.06 -14.45 6.47
CA GLU A 99 -9.25 -13.75 7.46
C GLU A 99 -7.94 -13.26 6.82
N ILE A 100 -7.56 -12.02 7.14
CA ILE A 100 -6.38 -11.36 6.59
C ILE A 100 -5.14 -11.72 7.42
N ASN A 101 -4.09 -12.17 6.74
CA ASN A 101 -2.77 -12.42 7.32
C ASN A 101 -1.92 -11.15 7.26
N TYR A 102 -2.17 -10.24 8.20
CA TYR A 102 -1.44 -8.97 8.31
C TYR A 102 0.06 -9.15 8.52
N ILE A 103 0.49 -10.22 9.21
CA ILE A 103 1.92 -10.53 9.40
C ILE A 103 2.58 -10.83 8.05
N GLY A 104 1.99 -11.72 7.25
CA GLY A 104 2.49 -12.04 5.91
C GLY A 104 2.52 -10.83 4.99
N LEU A 105 1.51 -9.96 5.07
CA LEU A 105 1.46 -8.73 4.28
C LEU A 105 2.59 -7.75 4.66
N LYS A 106 2.85 -7.56 5.97
CA LYS A 106 3.94 -6.69 6.46
C LYS A 106 5.31 -7.19 6.02
N ILE A 107 5.56 -8.50 6.12
CA ILE A 107 6.81 -9.13 5.65
C ILE A 107 6.99 -8.90 4.15
N PHE A 108 5.95 -9.17 3.35
CA PHE A 108 6.00 -8.98 1.90
C PHE A 108 6.36 -7.54 1.52
N MET A 109 5.77 -6.53 2.18
CA MET A 109 6.06 -5.12 1.90
C MET A 109 7.49 -4.70 2.31
N GLN A 110 8.07 -5.35 3.32
CA GLN A 110 9.46 -5.10 3.72
C GLN A 110 10.44 -5.67 2.69
N ASP A 111 10.10 -6.81 2.07
CA ASP A 111 10.97 -7.57 1.18
C ASP A 111 10.86 -7.11 -0.30
N GLU A 112 9.66 -6.89 -0.84
CA GLU A 112 9.48 -6.59 -2.27
C GLU A 112 9.87 -5.18 -2.67
N VAL A 113 9.76 -4.21 -1.75
CA VAL A 113 10.22 -2.84 -1.99
C VAL A 113 11.76 -2.80 -2.23
N VAL A 114 12.50 -3.89 -1.94
CA VAL A 114 13.94 -4.04 -2.25
C VAL A 114 14.20 -4.39 -3.71
N ARG A 115 13.29 -5.10 -4.40
CA ARG A 115 13.63 -5.77 -5.66
C ARG A 115 13.62 -4.86 -6.89
N ASP A 116 12.80 -3.81 -6.90
CA ASP A 116 12.63 -2.95 -8.08
C ASP A 116 13.53 -1.69 -8.06
N VAL A 117 14.36 -1.53 -7.03
CA VAL A 117 15.34 -0.44 -6.91
C VAL A 117 16.72 -1.07 -6.84
N GLU A 118 17.33 -1.35 -8.00
CA GLU A 118 18.69 -1.91 -8.14
C GLU A 118 19.81 -1.01 -7.55
N THR A 119 19.48 0.12 -6.94
CA THR A 119 20.45 1.09 -6.45
C THR A 119 20.10 1.62 -5.06
N ASP A 120 20.86 1.11 -4.11
CA ASP A 120 21.12 1.60 -2.75
C ASP A 120 19.97 1.58 -1.74
N ASN A 121 20.28 1.01 -0.58
CA ASN A 121 19.46 0.93 0.63
C ASN A 121 19.38 2.33 1.28
N THR A 122 18.83 3.29 0.54
CA THR A 122 18.77 4.69 0.95
C THR A 122 17.84 4.85 2.15
N ALA A 123 18.12 5.85 2.99
CA ALA A 123 17.25 6.22 4.12
C ALA A 123 15.80 6.50 3.66
N ALA A 124 15.62 7.03 2.44
CA ALA A 124 14.32 7.29 1.84
C ALA A 124 13.53 5.99 1.59
N LEU A 125 14.18 4.94 1.06
CA LEU A 125 13.53 3.64 0.84
C LEU A 125 13.15 2.97 2.16
N SER A 126 14.03 3.04 3.17
CA SER A 126 13.74 2.54 4.51
C SER A 126 12.53 3.26 5.14
N LEU A 127 12.47 4.58 5.00
CA LEU A 127 11.35 5.38 5.49
C LEU A 127 10.04 5.02 4.79
N LEU A 128 10.06 4.87 3.45
CA LEU A 128 8.89 4.47 2.66
C LEU A 128 8.31 3.13 3.14
N LYS A 129 9.19 2.15 3.41
CA LYS A 129 8.78 0.85 3.97
C LYS A 129 8.14 1.01 5.34
N GLN A 130 8.72 1.83 6.22
CA GLN A 130 8.15 2.10 7.54
C GLN A 130 6.78 2.75 7.45
N MET A 131 6.58 3.70 6.52
CA MET A 131 5.28 4.31 6.29
C MET A 131 4.25 3.30 5.79
N MET A 132 4.62 2.42 4.85
CA MET A 132 3.73 1.35 4.36
C MET A 132 3.37 0.36 5.47
N VAL A 133 4.35 -0.11 6.24
CA VAL A 133 4.12 -1.02 7.36
C VAL A 133 3.24 -0.36 8.43
N GLY A 134 3.53 0.89 8.80
CA GLY A 134 2.69 1.65 9.74
C GLY A 134 1.26 1.83 9.24
N SER A 135 1.06 1.99 7.93
CA SER A 135 -0.28 2.06 7.33
C SER A 135 -1.03 0.72 7.42
N ILE A 136 -0.32 -0.40 7.29
CA ILE A 136 -0.90 -1.73 7.49
C ILE A 136 -1.29 -1.94 8.95
N GLU A 137 -0.41 -1.58 9.89
CA GLU A 137 -0.67 -1.69 11.33
C GLU A 137 -1.87 -0.86 11.78
N GLU A 138 -2.03 0.33 11.21
CA GLU A 138 -3.19 1.18 11.52
C GLU A 138 -4.49 0.55 11.02
N CYS A 139 -4.49 -0.03 9.81
CA CYS A 139 -5.65 -0.77 9.28
C CYS A 139 -5.88 -2.13 9.93
N GLU A 140 -4.88 -2.69 10.62
CA GLU A 140 -5.04 -3.87 11.49
C GLU A 140 -5.70 -3.48 12.81
N ARG A 141 -5.27 -2.36 13.40
CA ARG A 141 -5.82 -1.81 14.65
C ARG A 141 -7.23 -1.25 14.49
N PHE A 142 -7.48 -0.58 13.36
CA PHE A 142 -8.76 0.04 13.02
C PHE A 142 -9.23 -0.48 11.64
N PRO A 143 -9.70 -1.73 11.58
CA PRO A 143 -10.11 -2.33 10.32
C PRO A 143 -11.28 -1.57 9.69
N PRO A 144 -11.37 -1.55 8.35
CA PRO A 144 -12.51 -0.98 7.66
C PRO A 144 -13.80 -1.71 8.05
N VAL A 145 -14.92 -1.00 8.03
CA VAL A 145 -16.23 -1.62 8.33
C VAL A 145 -16.62 -2.55 7.18
N TYR A 146 -16.78 -3.84 7.47
CA TYR A 146 -17.35 -4.83 6.57
C TYR A 146 -18.36 -5.70 7.29
N ASP A 147 -19.35 -6.17 6.53
CA ASP A 147 -20.37 -7.09 7.02
C ASP A 147 -19.93 -8.51 6.69
N ILE A 148 -19.53 -9.28 7.70
CA ILE A 148 -19.04 -10.66 7.50
C ILE A 148 -20.09 -11.58 6.85
N ASN A 149 -21.37 -11.23 6.94
CA ASN A 149 -22.46 -12.03 6.37
C ASN A 149 -22.80 -11.62 4.93
N ASN A 150 -22.42 -10.41 4.52
CA ASN A 150 -22.88 -9.83 3.25
C ASN A 150 -21.74 -9.42 2.30
N ASP A 151 -20.57 -9.11 2.83
CA ASP A 151 -19.40 -8.78 2.03
C ASP A 151 -18.65 -10.06 1.64
N SER A 152 -18.43 -10.25 0.33
CA SER A 152 -17.54 -11.31 -0.15
C SER A 152 -16.13 -11.13 0.41
N HIS A 153 -15.37 -12.22 0.57
CA HIS A 153 -13.98 -12.17 1.02
C HIS A 153 -13.11 -11.22 0.19
N GLY A 154 -13.37 -11.14 -1.12
CA GLY A 154 -12.71 -10.19 -2.02
C GLY A 154 -13.05 -8.74 -1.72
N LYS A 155 -14.31 -8.44 -1.41
CA LYS A 155 -14.71 -7.09 -1.01
C LYS A 155 -14.06 -6.67 0.31
N ILE A 156 -13.91 -7.60 1.26
CA ILE A 156 -13.16 -7.38 2.49
C ILE A 156 -11.72 -6.99 2.17
N VAL A 157 -11.06 -7.73 1.27
CA VAL A 157 -9.71 -7.41 0.79
C VAL A 157 -9.64 -6.01 0.17
N VAL A 158 -10.56 -5.67 -0.73
CA VAL A 158 -10.60 -4.33 -1.36
C VAL A 158 -10.72 -3.23 -0.32
N LYS A 159 -11.58 -3.40 0.69
CA LYS A 159 -11.72 -2.45 1.80
C LYS A 159 -10.41 -2.29 2.59
N VAL A 160 -9.71 -3.38 2.86
CA VAL A 160 -8.42 -3.36 3.57
C VAL A 160 -7.35 -2.66 2.72
N GLN A 161 -7.26 -2.95 1.42
CA GLN A 161 -6.34 -2.24 0.52
C GLN A 161 -6.64 -0.74 0.48
N ASN A 162 -7.91 -0.36 0.31
CA ASN A 162 -8.33 1.03 0.32
C ASN A 162 -8.01 1.72 1.65
N CYS A 163 -8.12 1.02 2.79
CA CYS A 163 -7.68 1.54 4.07
C CYS A 163 -6.16 1.83 4.08
N ILE A 164 -5.36 0.87 3.62
CA ILE A 164 -3.89 0.99 3.62
C ILE A 164 -3.46 2.16 2.74
N ILE A 165 -4.01 2.26 1.52
CA ILE A 165 -3.66 3.34 0.59
C ILE A 165 -4.05 4.70 1.15
N LYS A 166 -5.23 4.84 1.75
CA LYS A 166 -5.67 6.09 2.39
C LYS A 166 -4.74 6.50 3.53
N ASN A 167 -4.43 5.57 4.45
CA ASN A 167 -3.51 5.86 5.55
C ASN A 167 -2.12 6.24 5.05
N PHE A 168 -1.62 5.52 4.04
CA PHE A 168 -0.33 5.80 3.44
C PHE A 168 -0.29 7.21 2.80
N HIS A 169 -1.33 7.59 2.06
CA HIS A 169 -1.44 8.94 1.49
C HIS A 169 -1.45 10.04 2.57
N GLU A 170 -2.16 9.83 3.68
CA GLU A 170 -2.17 10.81 4.79
C GLU A 170 -0.78 10.93 5.43
N VAL A 171 -0.11 9.81 5.72
CA VAL A 171 1.26 9.80 6.27
C VAL A 171 2.24 10.49 5.32
N MET A 172 2.15 10.21 4.03
CA MET A 172 2.98 10.86 3.01
C MET A 172 2.74 12.36 2.94
N LYS A 173 1.48 12.80 3.04
CA LYS A 173 1.11 14.21 3.04
C LYS A 173 1.67 14.95 4.25
N GLU A 174 1.56 14.36 5.44
CA GLU A 174 2.16 14.93 6.66
C GLU A 174 3.68 15.02 6.56
N TYR A 175 4.32 13.98 6.01
CA TYR A 175 5.77 13.97 5.81
C TYR A 175 6.23 15.07 4.84
N VAL A 176 5.58 15.20 3.68
CA VAL A 176 5.89 16.27 2.71
C VAL A 176 5.68 17.64 3.35
N TYR A 177 4.59 17.83 4.10
CA TYR A 177 4.33 19.08 4.81
C TYR A 177 5.46 19.43 5.78
N LEU A 178 5.93 18.48 6.58
CA LEU A 178 7.04 18.68 7.52
C LEU A 178 8.33 19.06 6.77
N LEU A 179 8.66 18.38 5.68
CA LEU A 179 9.85 18.72 4.88
C LEU A 179 9.79 20.14 4.31
N THR A 180 8.61 20.57 3.84
CA THR A 180 8.46 21.89 3.21
C THR A 180 8.44 23.07 4.19
N ASN A 181 8.17 22.84 5.48
CA ASN A 181 8.11 23.91 6.50
C ASN A 181 9.32 23.95 7.43
N ILE A 182 10.23 22.98 7.32
CA ILE A 182 11.51 22.98 8.03
C ILE A 182 12.62 23.67 7.20
N LEU A 183 12.41 23.79 5.88
CA LEU A 183 13.26 24.51 4.93
C LEU A 183 12.81 25.98 4.77
#